data_AF-I3SQ11-F1
#
_entry.id   AF-I3SQ11-F1
#
_cell.length_a   1.000
_cell.length_b   1.000
_cell.length_c   1.000
_cell.angle_alpha   90.00
_cell.angle_beta   90.00
_cell.angle_gamma   90.00
#
_symmetry.space_group_name_H-M   'P 1'
#
loop_
_entity.id
_entity.type
_entity.pdbx_description
1 polymer ?
#
loop_
_entity_poly.entity_id
_entity_poly.type
_entity_poly.pdbx_seq_one_letter_code
_entity_poly.pdbx_strand_id
1 'polypeptide(L)'
;MESPIKFICLVGFVVLVVSIAGFHRVEGAGECGRYTTPDNEAMKLAPCAAAAQDENASVSQSCCAQVKKFSQNPGCLCAVLLSNTAKMSGIDPKIAITIPKRCSFANRPIGYKCGSYTLP
;
A
#
# COMPACT_ATOMS: atom_id res chain seq x y z
N MET A 1 45.49 1.17 13.61
CA MET A 1 44.53 1.96 12.79
C MET A 1 43.49 1.04 12.13
N GLU A 2 43.11 -0.05 12.81
CA GLU A 2 42.37 -1.18 12.19
C GLU A 2 40.89 -1.23 12.63
N SER A 3 40.59 -0.48 13.68
CA SER A 3 39.27 -0.38 14.32
C SER A 3 38.19 0.36 13.51
N PRO A 4 38.45 1.43 12.72
CA PRO A 4 37.35 2.15 12.07
C PRO A 4 36.74 1.35 10.91
N ILE A 5 37.53 0.51 10.25
CA ILE A 5 37.12 -0.23 9.04
C ILE A 5 36.08 -1.30 9.38
N LYS A 6 36.27 -2.02 10.50
CA LYS A 6 35.33 -3.04 10.99
C LYS A 6 33.97 -2.44 11.39
N PHE A 7 33.98 -1.27 12.03
CA PHE A 7 32.75 -0.57 12.41
C PHE A 7 32.02 -0.01 11.18
N ILE A 8 32.75 0.54 10.20
CA ILE A 8 32.15 1.02 8.95
C ILE A 8 31.51 -0.13 8.17
N CYS A 9 32.16 -1.30 8.08
CA CYS A 9 31.57 -2.47 7.43
C CYS A 9 30.31 -2.99 8.15
N LEU A 10 30.32 -3.03 9.49
CA LEU A 10 29.14 -3.43 10.27
C LEU A 10 27.98 -2.44 10.09
N VAL A 11 28.24 -1.13 10.12
CA VAL A 11 27.22 -0.10 9.89
C VAL A 11 26.68 -0.19 8.46
N GLY A 12 27.55 -0.35 7.46
CA GLY A 12 27.14 -0.54 6.07
C GLY A 12 26.28 -1.80 5.88
N PHE A 13 26.64 -2.91 6.54
CA PHE A 13 25.86 -4.14 6.50
C PHE A 13 24.50 -4.00 7.18
N VAL A 14 24.43 -3.33 8.34
CA VAL A 14 23.16 -3.06 9.03
C VAL A 14 22.24 -2.15 8.21
N VAL A 15 22.78 -1.11 7.57
CA VAL A 15 22.02 -0.22 6.68
C VAL A 15 21.49 -0.99 5.47
N LEU A 16 22.31 -1.85 4.86
CA LEU A 16 21.86 -2.73 3.78
C LEU A 16 20.76 -3.68 4.25
N VAL A 17 20.93 -4.38 5.37
CA VAL A 17 19.92 -5.32 5.89
C VAL A 17 18.62 -4.64 6.29
N VAL A 18 18.67 -3.45 6.90
CA VAL A 18 17.46 -2.65 7.21
C VAL A 18 16.76 -2.16 5.95
N SER A 19 17.52 -1.81 4.90
CA SER A 19 16.94 -1.42 3.60
C SER A 19 16.19 -2.57 2.95
N ILE A 20 16.67 -3.81 3.10
CA ILE A 20 16.00 -5.01 2.56
C ILE A 20 14.84 -5.44 3.47
N ALA A 21 14.97 -5.31 4.80
CA ALA A 21 13.92 -5.66 5.76
C ALA A 21 12.74 -4.66 5.76
N GLY A 22 12.97 -3.41 5.38
CA GLY A 22 11.94 -2.37 5.22
C GLY A 22 11.22 -2.41 3.86
N PHE A 23 11.76 -3.16 2.90
CA PHE A 23 11.16 -3.39 1.59
C PHE A 23 10.96 -4.89 1.39
N HIS A 24 9.85 -5.40 1.93
CA HIS A 24 9.27 -6.66 1.47
C HIS A 24 8.73 -6.46 0.03
N ARG A 25 9.63 -6.20 -0.92
CA ARG A 25 9.38 -6.34 -2.35
C ARG A 25 9.65 -7.79 -2.64
N VAL A 26 8.66 -8.63 -2.37
CA VAL A 26 8.65 -10.00 -2.86
C VAL A 26 8.51 -9.91 -4.37
N GLU A 27 9.63 -9.90 -5.08
CA GLU A 27 9.67 -9.99 -6.53
C GLU A 27 9.25 -11.41 -6.94
N GLY A 28 7.95 -11.61 -7.08
CA GLY A 28 7.34 -12.88 -7.41
C GLY A 28 5.89 -12.67 -7.80
N ALA A 29 5.64 -12.27 -9.05
CA ALA A 29 4.35 -11.78 -9.56
C ALA A 29 3.83 -10.62 -8.68
N GLY A 30 4.08 -9.37 -9.08
CA GLY A 30 3.71 -8.19 -8.29
C GLY A 30 2.30 -8.30 -7.71
N GLU A 31 2.05 -7.73 -6.52
CA GLU A 31 0.87 -8.04 -5.70
C GLU A 31 -0.50 -7.96 -6.41
N CYS A 32 -0.57 -7.24 -7.54
CA CYS A 32 -1.75 -7.09 -8.40
C CYS A 32 -1.87 -8.07 -9.58
N GLY A 33 -0.88 -8.93 -9.79
CA GLY A 33 -0.82 -9.93 -10.86
C GLY A 33 0.41 -9.75 -11.77
N ARG A 34 0.67 -10.76 -12.61
CA ARG A 34 1.84 -10.75 -13.52
C ARG A 34 1.79 -9.70 -14.64
N TYR A 35 0.60 -9.28 -15.05
CA TYR A 35 0.40 -8.41 -16.22
C TYR A 35 -0.06 -7.00 -15.87
N THR A 36 -0.17 -6.67 -14.59
CA THR A 36 -0.67 -5.36 -14.14
C THR A 36 0.17 -4.83 -12.99
N THR A 37 0.38 -3.53 -12.98
CA THR A 37 1.15 -2.84 -11.94
C THR A 37 0.20 -2.21 -10.92
N PRO A 38 0.66 -2.02 -9.67
CA PRO A 38 -0.10 -1.27 -8.68
C PRO A 38 -0.45 0.16 -9.11
N ASP A 39 0.40 0.81 -9.92
CA ASP A 39 0.14 2.15 -10.45
C ASP A 39 -1.01 2.16 -11.48
N ASN A 40 -1.05 1.19 -12.41
CA ASN A 40 -2.22 1.00 -13.30
C ASN A 40 -3.49 0.68 -12.49
N GLU A 41 -3.29 -0.11 -11.43
CA GLU A 41 -4.15 -0.30 -10.27
C GLU A 41 -4.82 0.99 -9.77
N ALA A 42 -3.97 1.89 -9.32
CA ALA A 42 -4.32 3.15 -8.69
C ALA A 42 -5.09 4.08 -9.64
N MET A 43 -4.77 4.07 -10.93
CA MET A 43 -5.51 4.89 -11.91
C MET A 43 -7.00 4.53 -11.97
N LYS A 44 -7.35 3.24 -11.78
CA LYS A 44 -8.76 2.81 -11.71
C LYS A 44 -9.45 3.35 -10.44
N LEU A 45 -8.69 3.67 -9.40
CA LEU A 45 -9.20 4.28 -8.17
C LEU A 45 -9.26 5.82 -8.23
N ALA A 46 -9.07 6.45 -9.39
CA ALA A 46 -9.34 7.88 -9.58
C ALA A 46 -10.67 8.37 -8.96
N PRO A 47 -11.83 7.70 -9.10
CA PRO A 47 -13.07 8.13 -8.45
C PRO A 47 -13.04 8.02 -6.91
N CYS A 48 -12.04 7.35 -6.34
CA CYS A 48 -11.82 7.27 -4.90
C CYS A 48 -10.84 8.33 -4.39
N ALA A 49 -10.20 9.12 -5.25
CA ALA A 49 -9.14 10.03 -4.83
C ALA A 49 -9.60 10.98 -3.70
N ALA A 50 -10.76 11.60 -3.83
CA ALA A 50 -11.33 12.46 -2.78
C ALA A 50 -11.55 11.71 -1.45
N ALA A 51 -12.12 10.50 -1.51
CA ALA A 51 -12.35 9.65 -0.34
C ALA A 51 -11.05 9.08 0.27
N ALA A 52 -9.97 9.05 -0.49
CA ALA A 52 -8.65 8.59 -0.09
C ALA A 52 -7.76 9.72 0.45
N GLN A 53 -8.07 10.96 0.11
CA GLN A 53 -7.43 12.17 0.63
C GLN A 53 -8.12 12.68 1.90
N ASP A 54 -9.43 12.47 2.05
CA ASP A 54 -10.22 12.98 3.16
C ASP A 54 -11.14 11.90 3.77
N GLU A 55 -10.99 11.70 5.08
CA GLU A 55 -11.78 10.75 5.87
C GLU A 55 -13.27 11.11 5.96
N ASN A 56 -13.62 12.36 5.70
CA ASN A 56 -14.99 12.88 5.71
C ASN A 56 -15.62 12.93 4.32
N ALA A 57 -14.82 12.93 3.24
CA ALA A 57 -15.34 13.07 1.88
C ALA A 57 -16.17 11.85 1.43
N SER A 58 -17.44 12.06 1.07
CA SER A 58 -18.37 10.97 0.73
C SER A 58 -17.80 10.00 -0.30
N VAL A 59 -17.99 8.69 -0.09
CA VAL A 59 -17.51 7.68 -1.02
C VAL A 59 -18.56 7.40 -2.09
N SER A 60 -18.22 7.65 -3.35
CA SER A 60 -19.09 7.34 -4.49
C SER A 60 -19.29 5.84 -4.66
N GLN A 61 -20.47 5.42 -5.11
CA GLN A 61 -20.76 4.01 -5.35
C GLN A 61 -19.82 3.38 -6.40
N SER A 62 -19.37 4.16 -7.38
CA SER A 62 -18.35 3.77 -8.36
C SER A 62 -17.00 3.49 -7.72
N CYS A 63 -16.59 4.31 -6.74
CA CYS A 63 -15.38 4.07 -5.95
C CYS A 63 -15.49 2.73 -5.21
N CYS A 64 -16.59 2.52 -4.48
CA CYS A 64 -16.78 1.26 -3.75
C CYS A 64 -16.80 0.04 -4.68
N ALA A 65 -17.38 0.14 -5.88
CA ALA A 65 -17.36 -0.95 -6.85
C ALA A 65 -15.93 -1.30 -7.31
N GLN A 66 -15.05 -0.31 -7.48
CA GLN A 66 -13.65 -0.53 -7.83
C GLN A 66 -12.90 -1.14 -6.64
N VAL A 67 -13.02 -0.56 -5.43
CA VAL A 67 -12.34 -1.04 -4.21
C VAL A 67 -12.79 -2.46 -3.84
N LYS A 68 -14.05 -2.82 -4.11
CA LYS A 68 -14.57 -4.18 -3.89
C LYS A 68 -13.76 -5.24 -4.64
N LYS A 69 -13.24 -4.95 -5.84
CA LYS A 69 -12.39 -5.90 -6.59
C LYS A 69 -11.08 -6.21 -5.86
N PHE A 70 -10.56 -5.25 -5.12
CA PHE A 70 -9.36 -5.39 -4.31
C PHE A 70 -9.62 -5.98 -2.92
N SER A 71 -10.88 -6.02 -2.45
CA SER A 71 -11.22 -6.66 -1.17
C SER A 71 -10.88 -8.16 -1.15
N GLN A 72 -10.91 -8.81 -2.31
CA GLN A 72 -10.53 -10.22 -2.49
C GLN A 72 -9.00 -10.42 -2.61
N ASN A 73 -8.25 -9.35 -2.92
CA ASN A 73 -6.79 -9.35 -2.98
C ASN A 73 -6.23 -8.17 -2.16
N PRO A 74 -6.17 -8.30 -0.82
CA PRO A 74 -5.66 -7.25 0.05
C PRO A 74 -4.19 -6.91 -0.21
N GLY A 75 -3.41 -7.85 -0.75
CA GLY A 75 -2.02 -7.59 -1.16
C GLY A 75 -1.96 -6.55 -2.27
N CYS A 76 -2.74 -6.72 -3.33
CA CYS A 76 -2.82 -5.74 -4.41
C CYS A 76 -3.34 -4.39 -3.91
N LEU A 77 -4.41 -4.39 -3.10
CA LEU A 77 -4.93 -3.15 -2.50
C LEU A 77 -3.81 -2.40 -1.80
N CYS A 78 -3.00 -3.13 -1.04
CA CYS A 78 -1.88 -2.56 -0.32
C CYS A 78 -0.84 -1.91 -1.22
N ALA A 79 -0.41 -2.66 -2.24
CA ALA A 79 0.58 -2.16 -3.19
C ALA A 79 0.05 -0.93 -3.93
N VAL A 80 -1.25 -0.88 -4.24
CA VAL A 80 -1.92 0.27 -4.85
C VAL A 80 -1.88 1.48 -3.92
N LEU A 81 -2.17 1.31 -2.62
CA LEU A 81 -2.11 2.40 -1.64
C LEU A 81 -0.69 2.93 -1.44
N LEU A 82 0.32 2.07 -1.55
CA LEU A 82 1.74 2.44 -1.44
C LEU A 82 2.40 2.80 -2.80
N SER A 83 1.64 2.79 -3.89
CA SER A 83 2.13 3.06 -5.25
C SER A 83 2.57 4.52 -5.45
N ASN A 84 3.34 4.78 -6.52
CA ASN A 84 3.76 6.15 -6.82
C ASN A 84 2.59 7.00 -7.28
N THR A 85 1.64 6.43 -8.02
CA THR A 85 0.40 7.10 -8.43
C THR A 85 -0.41 7.55 -7.22
N ALA A 86 -0.56 6.71 -6.20
CA ALA A 86 -1.27 7.09 -4.97
C ALA A 86 -0.56 8.26 -4.26
N LYS A 87 0.77 8.20 -4.13
CA LYS A 87 1.57 9.27 -3.53
C LYS A 87 1.49 10.59 -4.30
N MET A 88 1.62 10.55 -5.62
CA MET A 88 1.51 11.74 -6.48
C MET A 88 0.10 12.34 -6.44
N SER A 89 -0.91 11.50 -6.21
CA SER A 89 -2.31 11.94 -6.07
C SER A 89 -2.63 12.47 -4.66
N GLY A 90 -1.64 12.62 -3.77
CA GLY A 90 -1.85 13.11 -2.41
C GLY A 90 -2.66 12.17 -1.51
N ILE A 91 -2.75 10.89 -1.86
CA ILE A 91 -3.53 9.91 -1.09
C ILE A 91 -2.78 9.56 0.19
N ASP A 92 -3.45 9.70 1.35
CA ASP A 92 -2.92 9.22 2.62
C ASP A 92 -3.30 7.74 2.83
N PRO A 93 -2.33 6.82 2.97
CA PRO A 93 -2.61 5.42 3.26
C PRO A 93 -3.49 5.22 4.49
N LYS A 94 -3.37 6.07 5.52
CA LYS A 94 -4.19 6.01 6.75
C LYS A 94 -5.66 6.27 6.51
N ILE A 95 -5.96 7.20 5.61
CA ILE A 95 -7.34 7.51 5.22
C ILE A 95 -7.84 6.43 4.27
N ALA A 96 -7.00 6.03 3.30
CA ALA A 96 -7.39 5.09 2.27
C ALA A 96 -7.71 3.68 2.80
N ILE A 97 -7.03 3.19 3.85
CA ILE A 97 -7.38 1.92 4.53
C ILE A 97 -8.76 1.95 5.20
N THR A 98 -9.35 3.13 5.43
CA THR A 98 -10.71 3.27 5.97
C THR A 98 -11.78 3.21 4.88
N ILE A 99 -11.43 3.34 3.60
CA ILE A 99 -12.40 3.31 2.49
C ILE A 99 -13.21 1.99 2.48
N PRO A 100 -12.59 0.80 2.63
CA PRO A 100 -13.34 -0.45 2.75
C PRO A 100 -14.37 -0.45 3.89
N LYS A 101 -14.09 0.31 4.97
CA LYS A 101 -15.02 0.50 6.09
C LYS A 101 -16.17 1.42 5.73
N ARG A 102 -15.87 2.54 5.09
CA ARG A 102 -16.86 3.53 4.65
C ARG A 102 -17.78 2.98 3.57
N CYS A 103 -17.28 2.10 2.71
CA CYS A 103 -18.06 1.34 1.73
C CYS A 103 -18.88 0.17 2.32
N SER A 104 -18.78 -0.10 3.63
CA SER A 104 -19.49 -1.20 4.31
C SER A 104 -19.34 -2.57 3.64
N PHE A 105 -18.13 -2.95 3.24
CA PHE A 105 -17.89 -4.30 2.70
C PHE A 105 -18.00 -5.37 3.80
N ALA A 106 -18.86 -6.37 3.59
CA ALA A 106 -19.08 -7.46 4.53
C ALA A 106 -17.86 -8.39 4.69
N ASN A 107 -17.08 -8.59 3.62
CA ASN A 107 -15.87 -9.42 3.61
C ASN A 107 -14.61 -8.53 3.65
N ARG A 108 -14.45 -7.76 4.72
CA ARG A 108 -13.24 -6.96 4.88
C ARG A 108 -12.09 -7.84 5.39
N PRO A 109 -10.89 -7.78 4.79
CA PRO A 109 -9.70 -8.44 5.32
C PRO A 109 -9.19 -7.69 6.56
N ILE A 110 -9.88 -7.86 7.68
CA ILE A 110 -9.55 -7.25 8.98
C ILE A 110 -8.22 -7.82 9.46
N GLY A 111 -7.30 -6.95 9.86
CA GLY A 111 -5.99 -7.36 10.38
C GLY A 111 -4.93 -7.61 9.30
N TYR A 112 -5.24 -7.38 8.02
CA TYR A 112 -4.24 -7.52 6.96
C TYR A 112 -3.19 -6.39 7.07
N LYS A 113 -1.92 -6.79 7.16
CA LYS A 113 -0.79 -5.87 7.33
C LYS A 113 -0.33 -5.33 5.99
N CYS A 114 -0.45 -4.02 5.88
CA CYS A 114 -0.06 -3.19 4.78
C CYS A 114 1.25 -2.43 5.06
N GLY A 115 2.36 -3.17 5.09
CA GLY A 115 3.62 -2.64 5.61
C GLY A 115 3.43 -2.19 7.06
N SER A 116 3.53 -0.88 7.30
CA SER A 116 3.32 -0.27 8.63
C SER A 116 1.84 -0.05 9.01
N TYR A 117 0.90 -0.22 8.08
CA TYR A 117 -0.52 0.01 8.29
C TYR A 117 -1.28 -1.31 8.45
N THR A 118 -2.40 -1.32 9.17
CA THR A 118 -3.24 -2.51 9.30
C THR A 118 -4.67 -2.16 8.91
N LEU A 119 -5.29 -2.98 8.07
CA LEU A 119 -6.69 -2.78 7.65
C LEU A 119 -7.63 -2.97 8.85
N PRO A 120 -8.41 -1.93 9.23
CA PRO A 120 -9.35 -1.97 10.36
C PRO A 120 -10.70 -2.58 9.98
#